data_AF-A0A9N9D587-F1
#
_entry.id   AF-A0A9N9D587-F1
#
_cell.length_a   1.000
_cell.length_b   1.000
_cell.length_c   1.000
_cell.angle_alpha   90.00
_cell.angle_beta   90.00
_cell.angle_gamma   90.00
#
_symmetry.space_group_name_H-M   'P 1'
#
loop_
_entity.id
_entity.type
_entity.pdbx_description
1 polymer ?
#
loop_
_entity_poly.entity_id
_entity_poly.type
_entity_poly.pdbx_seq_one_letter_code
_entity_poly.pdbx_strand_id
1 'polypeptide(L)'
;MNSKQQKFFTLLVLLCAIHSTYAGPLTYAACQTACNLGRDSCYALAGFVSGTVFVGLAPPAILACNAVQGFCIASCAGLLSAPIP
;
A
#
# COMPACT_ATOMS: atom_id res chain seq x y z
N MET A 1 -1.11 36.71 -20.04
CA MET A 1 -2.28 35.86 -19.75
C MET A 1 -3.26 36.65 -18.89
N ASN A 2 -4.53 36.74 -19.29
CA ASN A 2 -5.53 37.55 -18.59
C ASN A 2 -6.00 36.87 -17.30
N SER A 3 -6.35 37.64 -16.26
CA SER A 3 -6.81 37.11 -14.96
C SER A 3 -8.02 36.16 -15.09
N LYS A 4 -8.89 36.39 -16.08
CA LYS A 4 -10.00 35.49 -16.42
C LYS A 4 -9.52 34.12 -16.93
N GLN A 5 -8.49 34.10 -17.75
CA GLN A 5 -7.90 32.88 -18.32
C GLN A 5 -7.15 32.08 -17.26
N GLN A 6 -6.48 32.75 -16.31
CA GLN A 6 -5.83 32.10 -15.18
C GLN A 6 -6.83 31.41 -14.25
N LYS A 7 -7.94 32.07 -13.91
CA LYS A 7 -9.01 31.49 -13.08
C LYS A 7 -9.68 30.29 -13.75
N PHE A 8 -9.89 30.36 -15.05
CA PHE A 8 -10.46 29.26 -15.84
C PHE A 8 -9.53 28.04 -15.86
N PHE A 9 -8.22 28.27 -16.02
CA PHE A 9 -7.22 27.21 -16.00
C PHE A 9 -7.07 26.57 -14.60
N THR A 10 -7.08 27.38 -13.53
CA THR A 10 -7.07 26.87 -12.14
C THR A 10 -8.33 26.04 -11.83
N LEU A 11 -9.51 26.47 -12.29
CA LEU A 11 -10.75 25.74 -12.14
C LEU A 11 -10.72 24.40 -12.89
N LEU A 12 -10.19 24.37 -14.12
CA LEU A 12 -10.00 23.15 -14.90
C LEU A 12 -9.03 22.17 -14.22
N VAL A 13 -7.91 22.65 -13.67
CA VAL A 13 -6.97 21.81 -12.91
C VAL A 13 -7.62 21.24 -11.65
N LEU A 14 -8.40 22.04 -10.92
CA LEU A 14 -9.18 21.54 -9.78
C LEU A 14 -10.20 20.48 -10.19
N LEU A 15 -10.93 20.69 -11.29
CA LEU A 15 -11.95 19.77 -11.83
C LEU A 15 -11.35 18.43 -12.32
N CYS A 16 -10.11 18.44 -12.81
CA CYS A 16 -9.36 17.23 -13.14
C CYS A 16 -8.88 16.49 -11.88
N ALA A 17 -8.52 17.21 -10.81
CA ALA A 17 -8.06 16.61 -9.56
C ALA A 17 -9.17 15.86 -8.79
N ILE A 18 -10.44 16.26 -8.96
CA ILE A 18 -11.61 15.56 -8.38
C ILE A 18 -11.96 14.24 -9.09
N HIS A 19 -11.50 14.05 -10.34
CA HIS A 19 -11.71 12.81 -11.11
C HIS A 19 -10.69 11.70 -10.83
N SER A 20 -9.61 12.00 -10.10
CA SER A 20 -8.72 10.97 -9.56
C SER A 20 -9.41 10.33 -8.36
N THR A 21 -10.24 9.32 -8.63
CA THR A 21 -10.97 8.51 -7.66
C THR A 21 -10.09 8.15 -6.46
N TYR A 22 -10.49 8.63 -5.29
CA TYR A 22 -9.84 8.54 -3.97
C TYR A 22 -9.59 7.11 -3.45
N ALA A 23 -9.80 6.06 -4.25
CA ALA A 23 -9.84 4.68 -3.78
C ALA A 23 -8.64 3.82 -4.18
N GLY A 24 -7.82 4.20 -5.17
CA GLY A 24 -6.58 3.47 -5.46
C GLY A 24 -5.66 3.36 -4.23
N PRO A 25 -5.35 4.49 -3.56
CA PRO A 25 -4.60 4.49 -2.30
C PRO A 25 -5.28 3.69 -1.16
N LEU A 26 -6.61 3.73 -1.07
CA LEU A 26 -7.35 2.96 -0.05
C LEU A 26 -7.29 1.45 -0.31
N THR A 27 -7.40 1.03 -1.58
CA THR A 27 -7.32 -0.39 -1.95
C THR A 27 -5.91 -0.92 -1.77
N TYR A 28 -4.89 -0.10 -2.11
CA TYR A 28 -3.51 -0.40 -1.78
C TYR A 28 -3.30 -0.54 -0.26
N ALA A 29 -3.84 0.37 0.54
CA ALA A 29 -3.75 0.31 2.00
C ALA A 29 -4.40 -0.97 2.56
N ALA A 30 -5.59 -1.34 2.09
CA ALA A 30 -6.27 -2.57 2.49
C ALA A 30 -5.46 -3.83 2.13
N CYS A 31 -4.86 -3.87 0.94
CA CYS A 31 -3.97 -4.95 0.51
C CYS A 31 -2.74 -5.07 1.41
N GLN A 32 -2.12 -3.93 1.76
CA GLN A 32 -1.00 -3.93 2.71
C GLN A 32 -1.42 -4.43 4.09
N THR A 33 -2.59 -4.00 4.61
CA THR A 33 -3.09 -4.50 5.90
C THR A 33 -3.26 -6.02 5.88
N ALA A 34 -3.85 -6.58 4.83
CA ALA A 34 -4.01 -8.03 4.68
C ALA A 34 -2.65 -8.76 4.63
N CYS A 35 -1.68 -8.26 3.85
CA CYS A 35 -0.34 -8.85 3.79
C CYS A 35 0.39 -8.79 5.15
N ASN A 36 0.18 -7.72 5.93
CA ASN A 36 0.74 -7.60 7.29
C ASN A 36 0.11 -8.62 8.26
N LEU A 37 -1.21 -8.76 8.25
CA LEU A 37 -1.91 -9.76 9.06
C LEU A 37 -1.49 -11.19 8.70
N GLY A 38 -1.26 -11.47 7.41
CA GLY A 38 -0.72 -12.76 6.96
C GLY A 38 0.69 -13.02 7.49
N ARG A 39 1.57 -12.01 7.48
CA ARG A 39 2.91 -12.07 8.07
C ARG A 39 2.85 -12.32 9.57
N ASP A 40 1.97 -11.63 10.29
CA ASP A 40 1.82 -11.81 11.74
C ASP A 40 1.25 -13.20 12.08
N SER A 41 0.36 -13.74 11.24
CA SER A 41 -0.14 -15.12 11.38
C SER A 41 0.97 -16.15 11.14
N CYS A 42 1.84 -15.92 10.14
CA CYS A 42 3.01 -16.76 9.87
C CYS A 42 4.00 -16.74 11.06
N TYR A 43 4.24 -15.56 11.64
CA TYR A 43 5.05 -15.41 12.85
C TYR A 43 4.45 -16.17 14.03
N ALA A 44 3.13 -16.05 14.24
CA ALA A 44 2.44 -16.75 15.32
C ALA A 44 2.54 -18.27 15.17
N LEU A 45 2.39 -18.81 13.94
CA LEU A 45 2.61 -20.23 13.65
C LEU A 45 4.04 -20.67 13.91
N ALA A 46 5.02 -19.79 13.69
CA ALA A 46 6.41 -20.03 14.03
C ALA A 46 6.73 -19.83 15.53
N GLY A 47 5.77 -19.39 16.35
CA GLY A 47 5.96 -19.14 17.78
C GLY A 47 6.61 -17.79 18.11
N PHE A 48 6.59 -16.83 17.19
CA PHE A 48 7.18 -15.50 17.36
C PHE A 48 6.12 -14.41 17.36
N VAL A 49 6.46 -13.27 17.95
CA VAL A 49 5.65 -12.04 17.91
C VAL A 49 6.34 -11.03 16.98
N SER A 50 5.54 -10.29 16.21
CA SER A 50 6.05 -9.25 15.33
C SER A 50 6.88 -8.22 16.10
N GLY A 51 8.03 -7.84 15.58
CA GLY A 51 8.92 -6.84 16.20
C GLY A 51 9.82 -7.35 17.33
N THR A 52 9.72 -8.62 17.75
CA THR A 52 10.58 -9.17 18.83
C THR A 52 11.86 -9.83 18.33
N VAL A 53 11.99 -10.01 17.02
CA VAL A 53 13.13 -10.70 16.39
C VAL A 53 14.12 -9.68 15.86
N PHE A 54 15.35 -9.71 16.36
CA PHE A 54 16.45 -8.92 15.81
C PHE A 54 16.85 -9.48 14.44
N VAL A 55 16.87 -8.63 13.40
CA VAL A 55 17.10 -9.04 12.00
C VAL A 55 18.40 -9.82 11.82
N GLY A 56 19.48 -9.43 12.50
CA GLY A 56 20.78 -10.13 12.39
C GLY A 56 20.81 -11.55 13.00
N LEU A 57 19.74 -11.95 13.70
CA LEU A 57 19.59 -13.25 14.35
C LEU A 57 18.26 -13.91 13.98
N ALA A 58 17.62 -13.46 12.87
CA ALA A 58 16.32 -13.95 12.49
C ALA A 58 16.36 -15.45 12.12
N PRO A 59 15.52 -16.30 12.73
CA PRO A 59 15.41 -17.70 12.34
C PRO A 59 14.96 -17.84 10.87
N PRO A 60 15.29 -18.94 10.18
CA PRO A 60 14.91 -19.16 8.78
C PRO A 60 13.41 -19.03 8.52
N ALA A 61 12.57 -19.48 9.45
CA ALA A 61 11.12 -19.35 9.37
C ALA A 61 10.66 -17.88 9.31
N ILE A 62 11.29 -17.00 10.09
CA ILE A 62 10.98 -15.57 10.11
C ILE A 62 11.44 -14.90 8.82
N LEU A 63 12.62 -15.23 8.32
CA LEU A 63 13.08 -14.72 7.03
C LEU A 63 12.13 -15.13 5.90
N ALA A 64 11.64 -16.37 5.91
CA ALA A 64 10.64 -16.85 4.95
C ALA A 64 9.30 -16.09 5.06
N CYS A 65 8.77 -15.86 6.26
CA CYS A 65 7.54 -15.09 6.46
C CYS A 65 7.67 -13.65 5.90
N ASN A 66 8.82 -12.98 6.12
CA ASN A 66 9.06 -11.65 5.58
C ASN A 66 9.24 -11.64 4.05
N ALA A 67 9.87 -12.68 3.48
CA ALA A 67 10.00 -12.80 2.04
C ALA A 67 8.61 -12.92 1.37
N VAL A 68 7.74 -13.79 1.90
CA VAL A 68 6.36 -13.95 1.42
C VAL A 68 5.59 -12.64 1.54
N GLN A 69 5.75 -11.92 2.67
CA GLN A 69 5.16 -10.60 2.83
C GLN A 69 5.61 -9.62 1.73
N GLY A 70 6.91 -9.58 1.45
CA GLY A 70 7.47 -8.71 0.41
C GLY A 70 6.84 -8.96 -0.95
N PHE A 71 6.67 -10.23 -1.34
CA PHE A 71 5.98 -10.60 -2.59
C PHE A 71 4.50 -10.20 -2.58
N CYS A 72 3.80 -10.40 -1.46
CA CYS A 72 2.41 -9.99 -1.28
C CYS A 72 2.25 -8.47 -1.48
N ILE A 73 3.08 -7.66 -0.80
CA ILE A 73 3.02 -6.20 -0.90
C ILE A 73 3.45 -5.71 -2.29
N ALA A 74 4.42 -6.36 -2.93
CA ALA A 74 4.82 -6.03 -4.30
C ALA A 74 3.66 -6.23 -5.29
N SER A 75 2.84 -7.28 -5.10
CA SER A 75 1.65 -7.50 -5.92
C SER A 75 0.57 -6.44 -5.73
N CYS A 76 0.55 -5.75 -4.58
CA CYS A 76 -0.40 -4.66 -4.32
C CYS A 76 -0.13 -3.41 -5.18
N ALA A 77 1.04 -3.26 -5.81
CA ALA A 77 1.43 -2.04 -6.52
C ALA A 77 0.42 -1.60 -7.61
N GLY A 78 -0.22 -2.56 -8.30
CA GLY A 78 -1.24 -2.27 -9.32
C GLY A 78 -2.52 -1.65 -8.78
N LEU A 79 -2.79 -1.80 -7.48
CA LEU A 79 -3.99 -1.26 -6.83
C LEU A 79 -3.90 0.26 -6.60
N LEU A 80 -2.69 0.82 -6.61
CA LEU A 80 -2.49 2.26 -6.41
C LEU A 80 -3.15 3.10 -7.51
N SER A 81 -3.17 2.55 -8.73
CA SER A 81 -3.70 3.20 -9.93
C SER A 81 -5.04 2.63 -10.38
N ALA A 82 -5.61 1.68 -9.63
CA ALA A 82 -6.85 1.01 -10.00
C ALA A 82 -8.03 2.00 -9.97
N PRO A 83 -8.68 2.27 -11.13
CA PRO A 83 -9.96 2.97 -11.16
C PRO A 83 -11.04 2.03 -10.63
N ILE A 84 -11.88 2.50 -9.73
CA ILE A 84 -13.08 1.77 -9.30
C ILE A 84 -14.26 2.11 -10.22
N PRO A 85 -15.17 1.15 -10.48
CA PRO A 85 -16.44 1.40 -11.17
C PRO A 85 -17.36 2.34 -10.38
#